data_AF-A0A2K0XDI5-F1
#
_entry.id   AF-A0A2K0XDI5-F1
#
_cell.length_a   1.000
_cell.length_b   1.000
_cell.length_c   1.000
_cell.angle_alpha   90.00
_cell.angle_beta   90.00
_cell.angle_gamma   90.00
#
_symmetry.space_group_name_H-M   'P 1'
#
loop_
_entity.id
_entity.type
_entity.pdbx_description
1 polymer ?
#
loop_
_entity_poly.entity_id
_entity_poly.type
_entity_poly.pdbx_seq_one_letter_code
_entity_poly.pdbx_strand_id
1 'polypeptide(L)'
;MDTVRQKQYPDLMVGKTIMYVHGFMSSAQSGTVSILKELLPEANIIAEDLPIHPAEAIELLKKLCQEHQPDLIIGSSMGGMYTEMLKGYDRIVVNPAFQMGDTMHDHNMMGKQTFLNPRKDGVQEVIVTKSLVNEYKEITQQCFQAITDEERQRVYGLFGDKDPLVHTFDMFYEHYPNAIRFHGAHQLTNKVAFHYLIPVIRWIDDKQEKRERPIIYIDYETLHDSFGNATSSMHKAYEMLIEQYQVLITAPAPTNEHTSLTDVQTWVEEYLSTPAYNNVIFTNQKHLLLGDYLITPTLENDFMGTCLVYGSDEFKTWEELITYFNRLGGQ
;
A
#
# COMPACT_ATOMS: atom_id res chain seq x y z
N MET A 1 -13.97 -13.72 -26.73
CA MET A 1 -13.33 -13.81 -25.39
C MET A 1 -12.77 -12.44 -25.13
N ASP A 2 -13.58 -11.57 -24.53
CA ASP A 2 -13.13 -10.23 -24.19
C ASP A 2 -12.16 -10.35 -23.03
N THR A 3 -10.86 -10.32 -23.33
CA THR A 3 -9.84 -10.09 -22.31
C THR A 3 -10.10 -8.71 -21.75
N VAL A 4 -10.71 -8.66 -20.56
CA VAL A 4 -10.78 -7.44 -19.74
C VAL A 4 -9.36 -6.92 -19.65
N ARG A 5 -9.08 -5.83 -20.35
CA ARG A 5 -7.77 -5.15 -20.29
C ARG A 5 -7.59 -4.76 -18.84
N GLN A 6 -6.59 -5.32 -18.16
CA GLN A 6 -6.31 -4.91 -16.78
C GLN A 6 -5.96 -3.42 -16.77
N LYS A 7 -6.43 -2.70 -15.76
CA LYS A 7 -6.17 -1.28 -15.59
C LYS A 7 -4.67 -1.06 -15.37
N GLN A 8 -4.10 -0.06 -16.03
CA GLN A 8 -2.69 0.33 -15.94
C GLN A 8 -2.57 1.78 -15.47
N TYR A 9 -1.40 2.15 -14.96
CA TYR A 9 -1.06 3.48 -14.45
C TYR A 9 0.21 3.99 -15.16
N PRO A 10 0.11 4.40 -16.44
CA PRO A 10 1.28 4.83 -17.23
C PRO A 10 1.86 6.17 -16.79
N ASP A 11 1.15 6.92 -15.95
CA ASP A 11 1.56 8.20 -15.37
C ASP A 11 2.31 8.05 -14.03
N LEU A 12 2.40 6.82 -13.50
CA LEU A 12 2.98 6.53 -12.19
C LEU A 12 4.39 5.94 -12.30
N MET A 13 5.34 6.51 -11.55
CA MET A 13 6.75 6.10 -11.51
C MET A 13 7.43 6.13 -12.90
N VAL A 14 7.05 7.10 -13.75
CA VAL A 14 7.52 7.22 -15.14
C VAL A 14 9.04 7.37 -15.19
N GLY A 15 9.71 6.44 -15.88
CA GLY A 15 11.16 6.44 -16.03
C GLY A 15 11.93 6.08 -14.76
N LYS A 16 11.25 5.83 -13.64
CA LYS A 16 11.85 5.45 -12.35
C LYS A 16 12.12 3.97 -12.28
N THR A 17 13.11 3.59 -11.47
CA THR A 17 13.45 2.19 -11.22
C THR A 17 12.81 1.69 -9.93
N ILE A 18 12.06 0.59 -10.03
CA ILE A 18 11.49 -0.11 -8.88
C ILE A 18 12.18 -1.46 -8.74
N MET A 19 12.84 -1.69 -7.61
CA MET A 19 13.39 -3.00 -7.28
C MET A 19 12.40 -3.82 -6.48
N TYR A 20 12.03 -5.00 -6.98
CA TYR A 20 11.21 -5.95 -6.26
C TYR A 20 12.06 -7.06 -5.62
N VAL A 21 11.87 -7.26 -4.31
CA VAL A 21 12.55 -8.29 -3.50
C VAL A 21 11.54 -9.36 -3.12
N HIS A 22 11.72 -10.56 -3.70
CA HIS A 22 10.77 -11.65 -3.54
C HIS A 22 10.89 -12.38 -2.19
N GLY A 23 9.81 -13.07 -1.79
CA GLY A 23 9.78 -13.88 -0.57
C GLY A 23 10.57 -15.20 -0.66
N PHE A 24 10.65 -15.92 0.46
CA PHE A 24 11.34 -17.21 0.54
C PHE A 24 10.71 -18.24 -0.41
N MET A 25 11.54 -19.09 -1.02
CA MET A 25 11.13 -20.03 -2.07
C MET A 25 10.44 -19.41 -3.30
N SER A 26 10.50 -18.10 -3.49
CA SER A 26 10.08 -17.44 -4.74
C SER A 26 11.29 -17.13 -5.64
N SER A 27 11.06 -16.36 -6.71
CA SER A 27 12.10 -16.00 -7.69
C SER A 27 11.82 -14.63 -8.34
N ALA A 28 12.76 -14.14 -9.14
CA ALA A 28 12.61 -12.97 -9.99
C ALA A 28 11.50 -13.12 -11.05
N GLN A 29 10.99 -14.34 -11.26
CA GLN A 29 9.89 -14.65 -12.16
C GLN A 29 8.55 -14.81 -11.42
N SER A 30 8.46 -14.34 -10.17
CA SER A 30 7.22 -14.38 -9.41
C SER A 30 6.08 -13.62 -10.11
N GLY A 31 4.84 -14.04 -9.85
CA GLY A 31 3.65 -13.38 -10.36
C GLY A 31 3.65 -11.88 -10.04
N THR A 32 4.09 -11.49 -8.84
CA THR A 32 4.16 -10.08 -8.43
C THR A 32 5.01 -9.21 -9.36
N VAL A 33 6.13 -9.73 -9.89
CA VAL A 33 6.95 -8.97 -10.84
C VAL A 33 6.17 -8.70 -12.13
N SER A 34 5.41 -9.68 -12.62
CA SER A 34 4.54 -9.51 -13.78
C SER A 34 3.41 -8.51 -13.50
N ILE A 35 2.81 -8.56 -12.30
CA ILE A 35 1.77 -7.63 -11.86
C ILE A 35 2.30 -6.19 -11.86
N LEU A 36 3.47 -5.96 -11.26
CA LEU A 36 4.07 -4.63 -11.22
C LEU A 36 4.38 -4.10 -12.62
N LYS A 37 4.89 -4.94 -13.52
CA LYS A 37 5.14 -4.56 -14.93
C LYS A 37 3.87 -4.25 -15.70
N GLU A 38 2.79 -4.98 -15.43
CA GLU A 38 1.48 -4.74 -16.06
C GLU A 38 0.83 -3.46 -15.56
N LEU A 39 0.88 -3.21 -14.24
CA LEU A 39 0.28 -2.02 -13.61
C LEU A 39 1.09 -0.74 -13.87
N LEU A 40 2.43 -0.82 -13.95
CA LEU A 40 3.34 0.33 -14.06
C LEU A 40 4.20 0.22 -15.34
N PRO A 41 3.59 0.36 -16.53
CA PRO A 41 4.27 0.06 -17.79
C PRO A 41 5.46 0.98 -18.10
N GLU A 42 5.44 2.20 -17.56
CA GLU A 42 6.50 3.19 -17.76
C GLU A 42 7.59 3.17 -16.66
N ALA A 43 7.48 2.28 -15.67
CA ALA A 43 8.49 2.07 -14.64
C ALA A 43 9.46 0.94 -15.03
N ASN A 44 10.73 1.10 -14.70
CA ASN A 44 11.74 0.05 -14.86
C ASN A 44 11.71 -0.92 -13.68
N ILE A 45 10.99 -2.04 -13.82
CA ILE A 45 10.89 -3.07 -12.77
C ILE A 45 12.07 -4.04 -12.85
N ILE A 46 12.92 -4.04 -11.82
CA ILE A 46 14.04 -4.96 -11.66
C ILE A 46 13.79 -5.98 -10.54
N ALA A 47 14.22 -7.22 -10.75
CA ALA A 47 14.18 -8.28 -9.75
C ALA A 47 15.24 -9.34 -10.07
N GLU A 48 15.92 -9.84 -9.04
CA GLU A 48 16.90 -10.91 -9.15
C GLU A 48 16.56 -12.09 -8.25
N ASP A 49 17.05 -13.28 -8.64
CA ASP A 49 16.89 -14.48 -7.85
C ASP A 49 17.81 -14.39 -6.63
N LEU A 50 17.23 -14.46 -5.44
CA LEU A 50 18.01 -14.35 -4.23
C LEU A 50 18.75 -15.67 -3.93
N PRO A 51 20.03 -15.61 -3.52
CA PRO A 51 20.72 -16.70 -2.85
C PRO A 51 19.91 -17.23 -1.68
N ILE A 52 20.04 -18.52 -1.39
CA ILE A 52 19.34 -19.11 -0.26
C ILE A 52 19.96 -18.67 1.08
N HIS A 53 21.27 -18.46 1.08
CA HIS A 53 22.03 -18.02 2.25
C HIS A 53 21.79 -16.52 2.48
N PRO A 54 21.34 -16.12 3.67
CA PRO A 54 20.85 -14.77 3.90
C PRO A 54 21.92 -13.68 3.82
N ALA A 55 23.16 -13.99 4.22
CA ALA A 55 24.29 -13.07 4.11
C ALA A 55 24.60 -12.75 2.64
N GLU A 56 24.65 -13.77 1.79
CA GLU A 56 24.86 -13.60 0.33
C GLU A 56 23.71 -12.82 -0.30
N ALA A 57 22.46 -13.07 0.13
CA ALA A 57 21.29 -12.38 -0.38
C ALA A 57 21.31 -10.88 -0.08
N ILE A 58 21.61 -10.48 1.17
CA ILE A 58 21.68 -9.05 1.51
C ILE A 58 22.86 -8.35 0.85
N GLU A 59 23.99 -9.04 0.65
CA GLU A 59 25.13 -8.52 -0.11
C GLU A 59 24.77 -8.27 -1.58
N LEU A 60 24.11 -9.24 -2.22
CA LEU A 60 23.60 -9.08 -3.58
C LEU A 60 22.64 -7.89 -3.67
N LEU A 61 21.69 -7.76 -2.75
CA LEU A 61 20.72 -6.67 -2.75
C LEU A 61 21.39 -5.30 -2.56
N LYS A 62 22.37 -5.19 -1.67
CA LYS A 62 23.16 -3.95 -1.50
C LYS A 62 23.93 -3.60 -2.78
N LYS A 63 24.48 -4.59 -3.47
CA LYS A 63 25.14 -4.39 -4.78
C LYS A 63 24.14 -3.92 -5.83
N LEU A 64 22.96 -4.53 -5.93
CA LEU A 64 21.91 -4.09 -6.86
C LEU A 64 21.44 -2.66 -6.57
N CYS A 65 21.30 -2.28 -5.30
CA CYS A 65 21.04 -0.89 -4.91
C CYS A 65 22.14 0.05 -5.43
N GLN A 66 23.42 -0.32 -5.28
CA GLN A 66 24.54 0.48 -5.77
C GLN A 66 24.54 0.62 -7.29
N GLU A 67 24.28 -0.48 -8.01
CA GLU A 67 24.31 -0.53 -9.48
C GLU A 67 23.13 0.18 -10.13
N HIS A 68 21.92 0.03 -9.57
CA HIS A 68 20.68 0.50 -10.19
C HIS A 68 20.09 1.75 -9.57
N GLN A 69 20.50 2.12 -8.34
CA GLN A 69 19.98 3.29 -7.61
C GLN A 69 18.44 3.37 -7.66
N PRO A 70 17.70 2.35 -7.17
CA PRO A 70 16.25 2.30 -7.32
C PRO A 70 15.57 3.48 -6.62
N ASP A 71 14.56 4.07 -7.25
CA ASP A 71 13.74 5.12 -6.65
C ASP A 71 12.79 4.56 -5.58
N LEU A 72 12.43 3.27 -5.71
CA LEU A 72 11.57 2.56 -4.78
C LEU A 72 11.99 1.08 -4.68
N ILE A 73 12.00 0.54 -3.47
CA ILE A 73 12.18 -0.89 -3.23
C ILE A 73 10.91 -1.47 -2.60
N ILE A 74 10.39 -2.54 -3.20
CA ILE A 74 9.19 -3.23 -2.71
C ILE A 74 9.57 -4.66 -2.34
N GLY A 75 9.30 -5.06 -1.10
CA GLY A 75 9.59 -6.42 -0.62
C GLY A 75 8.37 -7.08 -0.02
N SER A 76 8.18 -8.37 -0.29
CA SER A 76 7.10 -9.16 0.34
C SER A 76 7.64 -10.34 1.16
N SER A 77 6.99 -10.66 2.28
CA SER A 77 7.42 -11.78 3.13
C SER A 77 8.89 -11.64 3.57
N MET A 78 9.73 -12.67 3.37
CA MET A 78 11.19 -12.57 3.56
C MET A 78 11.84 -11.42 2.77
N GLY A 79 11.34 -11.10 1.58
CA GLY A 79 11.83 -9.97 0.80
C GLY A 79 11.54 -8.62 1.48
N GLY A 80 10.44 -8.53 2.24
CA GLY A 80 10.13 -7.38 3.08
C GLY A 80 11.13 -7.21 4.23
N MET A 81 11.59 -8.31 4.83
CA MET A 81 12.66 -8.31 5.83
C MET A 81 13.95 -7.73 5.26
N TYR A 82 14.42 -8.20 4.10
CA TYR A 82 15.62 -7.62 3.48
C TYR A 82 15.41 -6.17 3.05
N THR A 83 14.24 -5.85 2.50
CA THR A 83 13.91 -4.49 2.03
C THR A 83 14.03 -3.47 3.17
N GLU A 84 13.56 -3.82 4.37
CA GLU A 84 13.74 -2.98 5.57
C GLU A 84 15.22 -2.67 5.86
N MET A 85 16.15 -3.59 5.57
CA MET A 85 17.58 -3.38 5.79
C MET A 85 18.25 -2.51 4.70
N LEU A 86 17.59 -2.25 3.57
CA LEU A 86 18.13 -1.51 2.42
C LEU A 86 17.92 0.00 2.57
N LYS A 87 18.72 0.60 3.44
CA LYS A 87 18.55 1.99 3.88
C LYS A 87 18.85 3.04 2.82
N GLY A 88 18.29 4.23 3.01
CA GLY A 88 18.49 5.40 2.13
C GLY A 88 17.59 5.43 0.89
N TYR A 89 16.67 4.48 0.77
CA TYR A 89 15.70 4.37 -0.31
C TYR A 89 14.27 4.44 0.24
N ASP A 90 13.35 4.96 -0.57
CA ASP A 90 11.92 4.82 -0.28
C ASP A 90 11.51 3.36 -0.46
N ARG A 91 10.70 2.86 0.47
CA ARG A 91 10.44 1.42 0.63
C ARG A 91 9.01 1.12 0.98
N ILE A 92 8.51 0.04 0.41
CA ILE A 92 7.25 -0.60 0.82
C ILE A 92 7.54 -2.05 1.19
N VAL A 93 7.18 -2.43 2.42
CA VAL A 93 7.24 -3.82 2.87
C VAL A 93 5.83 -4.38 3.01
N VAL A 94 5.56 -5.53 2.41
CA VAL A 94 4.23 -6.17 2.41
C VAL A 94 4.32 -7.49 3.16
N ASN A 95 3.58 -7.61 4.26
CA ASN A 95 3.62 -8.77 5.16
C ASN A 95 5.06 -9.23 5.46
N PRO A 96 5.94 -8.36 5.99
CA PRO A 96 7.36 -8.68 6.15
C PRO A 96 7.62 -9.77 7.20
N ALA A 97 8.45 -10.74 6.86
CA ALA A 97 8.84 -11.84 7.74
C ALA A 97 10.08 -11.48 8.59
N PHE A 98 9.95 -10.52 9.51
CA PHE A 98 11.07 -10.05 10.36
C PHE A 98 11.63 -11.10 11.33
N GLN A 99 10.96 -12.26 11.45
CA GLN A 99 11.39 -13.39 12.27
C GLN A 99 11.49 -14.67 11.41
N MET A 100 12.06 -14.55 10.20
CA MET A 100 12.05 -15.63 9.20
C MET A 100 12.55 -16.98 9.73
N GLY A 101 13.56 -17.00 10.60
CA GLY A 101 14.06 -18.25 11.19
C GLY A 101 13.02 -18.98 12.06
N ASP A 102 12.16 -18.25 12.76
CA ASP A 102 11.04 -18.80 13.52
C ASP A 102 9.88 -19.17 12.58
N THR A 103 9.56 -18.31 11.60
CA THR A 103 8.56 -18.61 10.55
C THR A 103 8.85 -19.92 9.82
N MET A 104 10.13 -20.19 9.48
CA MET A 104 10.54 -21.44 8.83
C MET A 104 10.29 -22.67 9.70
N HIS A 105 10.54 -22.54 11.01
CA HIS A 105 10.34 -23.62 11.96
C HIS A 105 8.84 -23.91 12.13
N ASP A 106 8.04 -22.88 12.37
CA ASP A 106 6.62 -23.01 12.73
C ASP A 106 5.76 -23.51 11.56
N HIS A 107 6.19 -23.23 10.33
CA HIS A 107 5.51 -23.66 9.11
C HIS A 107 6.16 -24.87 8.43
N ASN A 108 7.02 -25.61 9.14
CA ASN A 108 7.66 -26.84 8.66
C ASN A 108 8.38 -26.68 7.30
N MET A 109 9.10 -25.58 7.12
CA MET A 109 9.83 -25.25 5.89
C MET A 109 11.21 -25.94 5.79
N MET A 110 11.51 -26.88 6.69
CA MET A 110 12.76 -27.63 6.71
C MET A 110 12.76 -28.78 5.69
N GLY A 111 13.97 -29.27 5.35
CA GLY A 111 14.14 -30.39 4.42
C GLY A 111 14.06 -29.96 2.95
N LYS A 112 13.66 -30.87 2.06
CA LYS A 112 13.58 -30.60 0.63
C LYS A 112 12.45 -29.60 0.35
N GLN A 113 12.80 -28.45 -0.19
CA GLN A 113 11.88 -27.40 -0.62
C GLN A 113 12.01 -27.18 -2.12
N THR A 114 10.92 -26.74 -2.74
CA THR A 114 10.85 -26.45 -4.19
C THR A 114 10.48 -25.00 -4.35
N PHE A 115 11.22 -24.28 -5.20
CA PHE A 115 10.86 -22.91 -5.54
C PHE A 115 9.48 -22.88 -6.23
N LEU A 116 8.67 -21.88 -5.90
CA LEU A 116 7.31 -21.70 -6.43
C LEU A 116 7.30 -21.25 -7.89
N ASN A 117 8.39 -20.64 -8.34
CA ASN A 117 8.56 -20.09 -9.67
C ASN A 117 9.90 -20.57 -10.25
N PRO A 118 10.04 -20.67 -11.59
CA PRO A 118 11.32 -20.94 -12.21
C PRO A 118 12.37 -19.91 -11.84
N ARG A 119 13.59 -20.37 -11.59
CA ARG A 119 14.78 -19.51 -11.39
C ARG A 119 15.56 -19.35 -12.70
N LYS A 120 16.19 -18.20 -12.87
CA LYS A 120 17.10 -17.86 -13.98
C LYS A 120 18.32 -18.79 -14.03
N ASP A 121 18.81 -19.23 -12.86
CA ASP A 121 19.92 -20.16 -12.72
C ASP A 121 19.54 -21.64 -13.00
N GLY A 122 18.25 -21.93 -13.18
CA GLY A 122 17.73 -23.27 -13.42
C GLY A 122 17.66 -24.18 -12.18
N VAL A 123 18.06 -23.69 -10.99
CA VAL A 123 17.93 -24.44 -9.74
C VAL A 123 16.47 -24.38 -9.29
N GLN A 124 15.82 -25.52 -9.07
CA GLN A 124 14.40 -25.56 -8.67
C GLN A 124 14.17 -26.13 -7.27
N GLU A 125 15.16 -26.83 -6.72
CA GLU A 125 15.05 -27.52 -5.45
C GLU A 125 16.23 -27.17 -4.54
N VAL A 126 15.97 -27.06 -3.24
CA VAL A 126 16.99 -26.83 -2.22
C VAL A 126 16.69 -27.64 -0.97
N ILE A 127 17.70 -27.88 -0.14
CA ILE A 127 17.53 -28.52 1.16
C ILE A 127 17.71 -27.46 2.25
N VAL A 128 16.63 -27.17 2.97
CA VAL A 128 16.64 -26.26 4.12
C VAL A 128 17.13 -27.04 5.34
N THR A 129 18.35 -26.74 5.76
CA THR A 129 19.01 -27.38 6.91
C THR A 129 18.79 -26.58 8.20
N LYS A 130 19.07 -27.19 9.36
CA LYS A 130 19.10 -26.47 10.64
C LYS A 130 20.10 -25.32 10.65
N SER A 131 21.24 -25.48 9.94
CA SER A 131 22.24 -24.42 9.80
C SER A 131 21.64 -23.22 9.09
N LEU A 132 20.97 -23.45 7.96
CA LEU A 132 20.34 -22.38 7.20
C LEU A 132 19.28 -21.64 8.03
N VAL A 133 18.44 -22.36 8.78
CA VAL A 133 17.47 -21.74 9.69
C VAL A 133 18.15 -20.84 10.72
N ASN A 134 19.29 -21.27 11.29
CA ASN A 134 20.05 -20.45 12.23
C ASN A 134 20.66 -19.21 11.57
N GLU A 135 21.15 -19.30 10.33
CA GLU A 135 21.62 -18.14 9.57
C GLU A 135 20.50 -17.11 9.41
N TYR A 136 19.25 -17.54 9.16
CA TYR A 136 18.10 -16.64 9.12
C TYR A 136 17.77 -16.02 10.49
N LYS A 137 17.94 -16.76 11.60
CA LYS A 137 17.79 -16.19 12.95
C LYS A 137 18.85 -15.11 13.23
N GLU A 138 20.07 -15.33 12.78
CA GLU A 138 21.17 -14.37 12.93
C GLU A 138 20.94 -13.12 12.08
N ILE A 139 20.60 -13.26 10.79
CA ILE A 139 20.40 -12.10 9.91
C ILE A 139 19.22 -11.23 10.37
N THR A 140 18.15 -11.83 10.92
CA THR A 140 16.98 -11.06 11.39
C THR A 140 17.32 -10.12 12.54
N GLN A 141 18.42 -10.34 13.26
CA GLN A 141 18.89 -9.41 14.30
C GLN A 141 19.37 -8.08 13.73
N GLN A 142 19.62 -7.99 12.41
CA GLN A 142 19.99 -6.76 11.72
C GLN A 142 18.78 -5.88 11.36
N CYS A 143 17.56 -6.43 11.40
CA CYS A 143 16.34 -5.64 11.20
C CYS A 143 16.29 -4.49 12.22
N PHE A 144 15.77 -3.34 11.81
CA PHE A 144 15.51 -2.19 12.67
C PHE A 144 16.73 -1.55 13.35
N GLN A 145 17.96 -1.95 12.99
CA GLN A 145 19.15 -1.34 13.55
C GLN A 145 19.37 0.06 12.98
N ALA A 146 19.86 1.00 13.78
CA ALA A 146 20.32 2.33 13.33
C ALA A 146 19.36 3.05 12.35
N ILE A 147 18.08 3.14 12.75
CA ILE A 147 17.05 3.91 12.03
C ILE A 147 17.13 5.37 12.49
N THR A 148 17.34 6.29 11.55
CA THR A 148 17.30 7.74 11.79
C THR A 148 15.89 8.28 11.59
N ASP A 149 15.58 9.48 12.07
CA ASP A 149 14.26 10.10 11.87
C ASP A 149 13.91 10.28 10.37
N GLU A 150 14.90 10.61 9.54
CA GLU A 150 14.72 10.66 8.09
C GLU A 150 14.32 9.28 7.55
N GLU A 151 15.00 8.24 7.99
CA GLU A 151 14.77 6.88 7.55
C GLU A 151 13.38 6.36 7.94
N ARG A 152 12.90 6.76 9.13
CA ARG A 152 11.54 6.43 9.60
C ARG A 152 10.47 6.88 8.59
N GLN A 153 10.70 7.99 7.87
CA GLN A 153 9.73 8.59 6.95
C GLN A 153 9.79 8.02 5.53
N ARG A 154 10.70 7.08 5.25
CA ARG A 154 10.90 6.48 3.92
C ARG A 154 10.21 5.12 3.77
N VAL A 155 9.72 4.53 4.86
CA VAL A 155 9.22 3.16 4.86
C VAL A 155 7.73 3.12 5.14
N TYR A 156 7.00 2.41 4.29
CA TYR A 156 5.60 2.05 4.48
C TYR A 156 5.48 0.54 4.68
N GLY A 157 4.74 0.12 5.69
CA GLY A 157 4.44 -1.28 5.96
C GLY A 157 2.98 -1.59 5.67
N LEU A 158 2.72 -2.59 4.84
CA LEU A 158 1.39 -3.10 4.52
C LEU A 158 1.17 -4.47 5.16
N PHE A 159 0.12 -4.61 5.98
CA PHE A 159 -0.16 -5.81 6.78
C PHE A 159 -1.57 -6.34 6.52
N GLY A 160 -1.67 -7.57 6.02
CA GLY A 160 -2.94 -8.23 5.75
C GLY A 160 -3.66 -8.59 7.05
N ASP A 161 -4.93 -8.22 7.15
CA ASP A 161 -5.80 -8.55 8.30
C ASP A 161 -6.11 -10.06 8.44
N LYS A 162 -5.86 -10.83 7.38
CA LYS A 162 -6.10 -12.28 7.28
C LYS A 162 -4.84 -13.05 6.90
N ASP A 163 -3.66 -12.49 7.17
CA ASP A 163 -2.39 -13.18 6.98
C ASP A 163 -2.26 -14.32 8.00
N PRO A 164 -2.14 -15.60 7.58
CA PRO A 164 -2.01 -16.72 8.52
C PRO A 164 -0.55 -17.09 8.82
N LEU A 165 0.44 -16.43 8.21
CA LEU A 165 1.84 -16.84 8.23
C LEU A 165 2.72 -15.92 9.07
N VAL A 166 2.54 -14.61 8.95
CA VAL A 166 3.39 -13.63 9.65
C VAL A 166 2.56 -12.53 10.30
N HIS A 167 2.94 -12.18 11.54
CA HIS A 167 2.21 -11.22 12.36
C HIS A 167 3.19 -10.22 12.97
N THR A 168 3.70 -9.32 12.13
CA THR A 168 4.83 -8.44 12.47
C THR A 168 4.48 -6.95 12.51
N PHE A 169 3.18 -6.62 12.54
CA PHE A 169 2.68 -5.24 12.60
C PHE A 169 3.27 -4.47 13.78
N ASP A 170 3.15 -5.01 14.99
CA ASP A 170 3.60 -4.32 16.20
C ASP A 170 5.12 -4.09 16.17
N MET A 171 5.88 -5.11 15.76
CA MET A 171 7.33 -4.99 15.57
C MET A 171 7.70 -3.86 14.60
N PHE A 172 6.99 -3.73 13.48
CA PHE A 172 7.24 -2.66 12.53
C PHE A 172 6.86 -1.29 13.10
N TYR A 173 5.71 -1.21 13.76
CA TYR A 173 5.13 0.05 14.24
C TYR A 173 5.94 0.69 15.39
N GLU A 174 6.66 -0.12 16.18
CA GLU A 174 7.63 0.40 17.15
C GLU A 174 8.72 1.27 16.50
N HIS A 175 9.06 1.00 15.24
CA HIS A 175 10.17 1.62 14.53
C HIS A 175 9.75 2.58 13.42
N TYR A 176 8.64 2.33 12.75
CA TYR A 176 8.19 3.08 11.58
C TYR A 176 6.74 3.55 11.76
N PRO A 177 6.44 4.85 11.54
CA PRO A 177 5.10 5.39 11.79
C PRO A 177 4.07 4.90 10.77
N ASN A 178 4.48 4.64 9.53
CA ASN A 178 3.56 4.31 8.43
C ASN A 178 3.23 2.80 8.38
N ALA A 179 2.61 2.29 9.45
CA ALA A 179 2.11 0.92 9.51
C ALA A 179 0.63 0.88 9.13
N ILE A 180 0.29 0.17 8.04
CA ILE A 180 -1.03 0.22 7.42
C ILE A 180 -1.58 -1.19 7.28
N ARG A 181 -2.84 -1.38 7.69
CA ARG A 181 -3.56 -2.64 7.49
C ARG A 181 -4.30 -2.63 6.15
N PHE A 182 -4.47 -3.82 5.57
CA PHE A 182 -5.30 -4.02 4.38
C PHE A 182 -6.12 -5.30 4.47
N HIS A 183 -7.26 -5.34 3.77
CA HIS A 183 -8.07 -6.57 3.72
C HIS A 183 -7.48 -7.58 2.74
N GLY A 184 -6.84 -8.62 3.28
CA GLY A 184 -6.18 -9.63 2.49
C GLY A 184 -5.31 -10.58 3.30
N ALA A 185 -4.87 -11.64 2.64
CA ALA A 185 -4.00 -12.66 3.21
C ALA A 185 -2.51 -12.34 2.99
N HIS A 186 -1.65 -13.35 3.17
CA HIS A 186 -0.20 -13.19 3.04
C HIS A 186 0.28 -12.76 1.65
N GLN A 187 -0.35 -13.26 0.59
CA GLN A 187 0.16 -13.11 -0.78
C GLN A 187 -0.25 -11.79 -1.41
N LEU A 188 0.70 -11.20 -2.14
CA LEU A 188 0.50 -10.00 -2.95
C LEU A 188 -0.20 -10.36 -4.27
N THR A 189 -1.53 -10.50 -4.20
CA THR A 189 -2.39 -10.77 -5.37
C THR A 189 -2.63 -9.50 -6.20
N ASN A 190 -3.18 -9.66 -7.42
CA ASN A 190 -3.64 -8.51 -8.24
C ASN A 190 -4.55 -7.55 -7.48
N LYS A 191 -5.49 -8.10 -6.70
CA LYS A 191 -6.42 -7.29 -5.89
C LYS A 191 -5.65 -6.47 -4.85
N VAL A 192 -4.72 -7.09 -4.13
CA VAL A 192 -3.92 -6.41 -3.10
C VAL A 192 -3.02 -5.33 -3.73
N ALA A 193 -2.37 -5.66 -4.86
CA ALA A 193 -1.54 -4.70 -5.59
C ALA A 193 -2.36 -3.48 -6.00
N PHE A 194 -3.51 -3.72 -6.64
CA PHE A 194 -4.36 -2.68 -7.19
C PHE A 194 -4.96 -1.76 -6.11
N HIS A 195 -5.61 -2.34 -5.08
CA HIS A 195 -6.35 -1.54 -4.11
C HIS A 195 -5.49 -0.97 -2.97
N TYR A 196 -4.32 -1.56 -2.68
CA TYR A 196 -3.54 -1.18 -1.49
C TYR A 196 -2.10 -0.80 -1.78
N LEU A 197 -1.41 -1.49 -2.70
CA LEU A 197 -0.02 -1.15 -3.02
C LEU A 197 0.07 0.11 -3.89
N ILE A 198 -0.70 0.18 -4.97
CA ILE A 198 -0.68 1.30 -5.93
C ILE A 198 -0.94 2.66 -5.25
N PRO A 199 -1.92 2.81 -4.33
CA PRO A 199 -2.08 4.05 -3.56
C PRO A 199 -0.80 4.49 -2.84
N VAL A 200 -0.07 3.58 -2.21
CA VAL A 200 1.17 3.91 -1.50
C VAL A 200 2.29 4.27 -2.48
N ILE A 201 2.41 3.54 -3.60
CA ILE A 201 3.36 3.89 -4.67
C ILE A 201 3.08 5.32 -5.16
N ARG A 202 1.80 5.69 -5.31
CA ARG A 202 1.39 7.04 -5.71
C ARG A 202 1.82 8.12 -4.73
N TRP A 203 1.63 7.89 -3.43
CA TRP A 203 2.09 8.85 -2.42
C TRP A 203 3.61 9.06 -2.45
N ILE A 204 4.37 7.98 -2.64
CA ILE A 204 5.82 8.06 -2.77
C ILE A 204 6.21 8.82 -4.04
N ASP A 205 5.61 8.47 -5.19
CA ASP A 205 5.87 9.13 -6.47
C ASP A 205 5.54 10.63 -6.41
N ASP A 206 4.39 10.99 -5.84
CA ASP A 206 3.98 12.39 -5.65
C ASP A 206 4.95 13.15 -4.75
N LYS A 207 5.42 12.53 -3.66
CA LYS A 207 6.42 13.13 -2.76
C LYS A 207 7.75 13.36 -3.48
N GLN A 208 8.20 12.40 -4.27
CA GLN A 208 9.45 12.48 -5.03
C GLN A 208 9.37 13.57 -6.13
N GLU A 209 8.25 13.62 -6.85
CA GLU A 209 7.99 14.61 -7.91
C GLU A 209 7.50 15.97 -7.38
N LYS A 210 7.27 16.08 -6.07
CA LYS A 210 6.67 17.26 -5.41
C LYS A 210 5.34 17.67 -6.05
N ARG A 211 4.52 16.67 -6.41
CA ARG A 211 3.19 16.90 -6.98
C ARG A 211 2.20 17.31 -5.89
N GLU A 212 1.51 18.42 -6.13
CA GLU A 212 0.35 18.83 -5.34
C GLU A 212 -0.92 18.41 -6.10
N ARG A 213 -1.82 17.71 -5.40
CA ARG A 213 -3.10 17.26 -5.96
C ARG A 213 -4.21 18.20 -5.49
N PRO A 214 -5.22 18.48 -6.33
CA PRO A 214 -6.42 19.18 -5.87
C PRO A 214 -7.09 18.36 -4.76
N ILE A 215 -7.66 19.05 -3.77
CA ILE A 215 -8.21 18.47 -2.56
C ILE A 215 -9.71 18.27 -2.71
N ILE A 216 -10.18 17.07 -2.41
CA ILE A 216 -11.60 16.75 -2.26
C ILE A 216 -11.86 16.35 -0.82
N TYR A 217 -12.75 17.10 -0.16
CA TYR A 217 -13.35 16.69 1.09
C TYR A 217 -14.60 15.86 0.81
N ILE A 218 -14.72 14.70 1.45
CA ILE A 218 -15.93 13.88 1.42
C ILE A 218 -16.49 13.83 2.84
N ASP A 219 -17.70 14.32 3.04
CA ASP A 219 -18.40 14.16 4.28
C ASP A 219 -18.72 12.68 4.52
N TYR A 220 -18.31 12.17 5.69
CA TYR A 220 -18.57 10.82 6.15
C TYR A 220 -20.05 10.41 6.00
N GLU A 221 -21.00 11.33 6.22
CA GLU A 221 -22.44 11.05 6.09
C GLU A 221 -22.85 10.63 4.66
N THR A 222 -22.06 10.99 3.64
CA THR A 222 -22.32 10.58 2.25
C THR A 222 -21.85 9.16 1.92
N LEU A 223 -20.96 8.61 2.75
CA LEU A 223 -20.28 7.35 2.48
C LEU A 223 -21.09 6.11 2.89
N HIS A 224 -22.05 6.27 3.82
CA HIS A 224 -22.82 5.15 4.38
C HIS A 224 -24.33 5.39 4.37
N ASP A 225 -25.10 4.31 4.41
CA ASP A 225 -26.55 4.34 4.59
C ASP A 225 -26.95 4.44 6.08
N SER A 226 -28.26 4.48 6.37
CA SER A 226 -28.78 4.52 7.74
C SER A 226 -28.47 3.27 8.58
N PHE A 227 -27.98 2.20 7.96
CA PHE A 227 -27.58 0.95 8.62
C PHE A 227 -26.05 0.83 8.76
N GLY A 228 -25.29 1.84 8.33
CA GLY A 228 -23.83 1.87 8.40
C GLY A 228 -23.14 1.10 7.28
N ASN A 229 -23.85 0.67 6.23
CA ASN A 229 -23.24 0.03 5.06
C ASN A 229 -22.78 1.09 4.06
N ALA A 230 -21.69 0.83 3.35
CA ALA A 230 -21.25 1.67 2.24
C ALA A 230 -22.36 1.89 1.20
N THR A 231 -22.52 3.14 0.75
CA THR A 231 -23.48 3.50 -0.29
C THR A 231 -23.09 2.90 -1.66
N SER A 232 -24.09 2.66 -2.50
CA SER A 232 -23.88 2.10 -3.84
C SER A 232 -22.87 2.92 -4.66
N SER A 233 -21.94 2.23 -5.31
CA SER A 233 -20.86 2.82 -6.12
C SER A 233 -19.86 3.73 -5.38
N MET A 234 -19.93 3.82 -4.05
CA MET A 234 -19.00 4.62 -3.25
C MET A 234 -17.54 4.20 -3.47
N HIS A 235 -17.21 2.90 -3.33
CA HIS A 235 -15.84 2.41 -3.53
C HIS A 235 -15.31 2.72 -4.94
N LYS A 236 -16.15 2.55 -5.96
CA LYS A 236 -15.80 2.87 -7.36
C LYS A 236 -15.49 4.37 -7.52
N ALA A 237 -16.29 5.24 -6.91
CA ALA A 237 -16.05 6.67 -6.92
C ALA A 237 -14.76 7.03 -6.17
N TYR A 238 -14.60 6.51 -4.95
CA TYR A 238 -13.43 6.76 -4.11
C TYR A 238 -12.13 6.34 -4.82
N GLU A 239 -12.08 5.13 -5.39
CA GLU A 239 -10.95 4.63 -6.18
C GLU A 239 -10.62 5.51 -7.39
N MET A 240 -11.64 5.99 -8.10
CA MET A 240 -11.45 6.92 -9.21
C MET A 240 -10.90 8.28 -8.74
N LEU A 241 -11.37 8.78 -7.60
CA LEU A 241 -10.95 10.10 -7.08
C LEU A 241 -9.51 10.09 -6.58
N ILE A 242 -9.08 9.08 -5.82
CA ILE A 242 -7.70 9.00 -5.28
C ILE A 242 -6.60 8.89 -6.34
N GLU A 243 -6.98 8.65 -7.62
CA GLU A 243 -6.03 8.63 -8.72
C GLU A 243 -5.59 10.03 -9.16
N GLN A 244 -6.43 11.03 -8.94
CA GLN A 244 -6.21 12.40 -9.42
C GLN A 244 -6.21 13.42 -8.27
N TYR A 245 -6.90 13.14 -7.18
CA TYR A 245 -7.14 14.07 -6.08
C TYR A 245 -6.53 13.59 -4.77
N GLN A 246 -6.22 14.53 -3.88
CA GLN A 246 -6.03 14.24 -2.47
C GLN A 246 -7.41 14.18 -1.81
N VAL A 247 -7.87 12.97 -1.50
CA VAL A 247 -9.18 12.75 -0.90
C VAL A 247 -9.06 12.70 0.61
N LEU A 248 -9.81 13.55 1.30
CA LEU A 248 -9.87 13.65 2.76
C LEU A 248 -11.32 13.45 3.22
N ILE A 249 -11.51 12.68 4.29
CA ILE A 249 -12.83 12.38 4.84
C ILE A 249 -13.09 13.33 5.99
N THR A 250 -14.16 14.12 5.93
CA THR A 250 -14.54 15.00 7.02
C THR A 250 -15.64 14.36 7.86
N ALA A 251 -15.51 14.42 9.18
CA ALA A 251 -16.53 13.94 10.11
C ALA A 251 -16.73 14.92 11.27
N PRO A 252 -17.92 14.99 11.88
CA PRO A 252 -18.15 15.85 13.04
C PRO A 252 -17.37 15.37 14.27
N ALA A 253 -17.07 16.31 15.17
CA ALA A 253 -16.43 16.06 16.46
C ALA A 253 -17.38 16.47 17.61
N PRO A 254 -18.46 15.72 17.88
CA PRO A 254 -19.46 16.11 18.86
C PRO A 254 -18.91 16.03 20.30
N THR A 255 -19.11 17.11 21.08
CA THR A 255 -18.62 17.21 22.48
C THR A 255 -19.18 16.13 23.39
N ASN A 256 -20.40 15.65 23.14
CA ASN A 256 -21.12 14.73 24.05
C ASN A 256 -21.19 13.29 23.53
N GLU A 257 -20.51 12.98 22.42
CA GLU A 257 -20.56 11.66 21.76
C GLU A 257 -19.16 11.23 21.32
N HIS A 258 -18.24 11.09 22.27
CA HIS A 258 -16.84 10.79 21.99
C HIS A 258 -16.60 9.47 21.23
N THR A 259 -17.47 8.47 21.42
CA THR A 259 -17.36 7.17 20.74
C THR A 259 -17.50 7.28 19.22
N SER A 260 -18.25 8.29 18.73
CA SER A 260 -18.43 8.51 17.29
C SER A 260 -17.12 8.70 16.53
N LEU A 261 -16.08 9.27 17.15
CA LEU A 261 -14.77 9.42 16.52
C LEU A 261 -14.15 8.05 16.22
N THR A 262 -14.23 7.13 17.17
CA THR A 262 -13.74 5.76 17.00
C THR A 262 -14.57 4.98 15.99
N ASP A 263 -15.89 5.16 16.01
CA ASP A 263 -16.80 4.50 15.06
C ASP A 263 -16.49 4.93 13.61
N VAL A 264 -16.29 6.22 13.37
CA VAL A 264 -15.88 6.76 12.06
C VAL A 264 -14.53 6.19 11.64
N GLN A 265 -13.53 6.19 12.52
CA GLN A 265 -12.21 5.64 12.19
C GLN A 265 -12.28 4.16 11.82
N THR A 266 -12.99 3.37 12.63
CA THR A 266 -13.17 1.92 12.38
C THR A 266 -13.91 1.67 11.07
N TRP A 267 -14.93 2.48 10.75
CA TRP A 267 -15.66 2.39 9.50
C TRP A 267 -14.76 2.70 8.30
N VAL A 268 -13.97 3.76 8.38
CA VAL A 268 -13.04 4.15 7.31
C VAL A 268 -11.97 3.07 7.10
N GLU A 269 -11.44 2.50 8.18
CA GLU A 269 -10.49 1.38 8.11
C GLU A 269 -11.09 0.13 7.43
N GLU A 270 -12.35 -0.20 7.71
CA GLU A 270 -13.03 -1.37 7.15
C GLU A 270 -13.47 -1.20 5.69
N TYR A 271 -13.96 -0.03 5.31
CA TYR A 271 -14.54 0.17 3.97
C TYR A 271 -13.55 0.81 2.98
N LEU A 272 -12.67 1.69 3.44
CA LEU A 272 -11.72 2.41 2.56
C LEU A 272 -10.28 1.93 2.74
N SER A 273 -9.94 1.42 3.93
CA SER A 273 -8.68 0.73 4.21
C SER A 273 -7.43 1.57 3.84
N THR A 274 -6.38 0.94 3.30
CA THR A 274 -5.10 1.58 2.96
C THR A 274 -5.26 2.93 2.22
N PRO A 275 -6.05 3.07 1.15
CA PRO A 275 -6.31 4.37 0.50
C PRO A 275 -6.72 5.55 1.38
N ALA A 276 -7.29 5.31 2.57
CA ALA A 276 -7.75 6.34 3.49
C ALA A 276 -6.85 6.50 4.73
N TYR A 277 -5.71 5.82 4.76
CA TYR A 277 -4.78 5.88 5.89
C TYR A 277 -4.38 7.33 6.22
N ASN A 278 -4.65 7.76 7.46
CA ASN A 278 -4.44 9.12 7.97
C ASN A 278 -5.18 10.24 7.22
N ASN A 279 -6.27 9.94 6.51
CA ASN A 279 -7.01 10.93 5.71
C ASN A 279 -8.35 11.40 6.35
N VAL A 280 -8.61 11.10 7.63
CA VAL A 280 -9.81 11.56 8.35
C VAL A 280 -9.54 12.87 9.09
N ILE A 281 -10.41 13.86 8.89
CA ILE A 281 -10.40 15.16 9.57
C ILE A 281 -11.69 15.31 10.38
N PHE A 282 -11.55 15.38 11.70
CA PHE A 282 -12.64 15.69 12.60
C PHE A 282 -12.82 17.21 12.73
N THR A 283 -13.96 17.74 12.27
CA THR A 283 -14.25 19.17 12.33
C THR A 283 -15.75 19.45 12.39
N ASN A 284 -16.12 20.48 13.17
CA ASN A 284 -17.47 21.04 13.19
C ASN A 284 -17.55 22.35 12.37
N GLN A 285 -16.47 22.74 11.68
CA GLN A 285 -16.32 24.04 11.03
C GLN A 285 -15.74 23.85 9.62
N LYS A 286 -16.52 23.21 8.73
CA LYS A 286 -16.09 22.87 7.35
C LYS A 286 -15.67 24.10 6.54
N HIS A 287 -16.24 25.27 6.81
CA HIS A 287 -15.88 26.54 6.14
C HIS A 287 -14.42 26.99 6.35
N LEU A 288 -13.72 26.44 7.36
CA LEU A 288 -12.30 26.71 7.59
C LEU A 288 -11.38 25.82 6.76
N LEU A 289 -11.91 24.80 6.10
CA LEU A 289 -11.13 23.89 5.28
C LEU A 289 -10.77 24.54 3.95
N LEU A 290 -9.53 24.37 3.53
CA LEU A 290 -9.01 24.86 2.25
C LEU A 290 -8.88 23.69 1.29
N GLY A 291 -9.76 23.65 0.28
CA GLY A 291 -9.73 22.63 -0.76
C GLY A 291 -10.63 22.99 -1.93
N ASP A 292 -10.55 22.21 -2.99
CA ASP A 292 -11.17 22.51 -4.28
C ASP A 292 -12.64 22.07 -4.32
N TYR A 293 -12.96 20.94 -3.69
CA TYR A 293 -14.31 20.37 -3.68
C TYR A 293 -14.71 19.87 -2.29
N LEU A 294 -16.00 19.96 -1.98
CA LEU A 294 -16.63 19.36 -0.81
C LEU A 294 -17.88 18.58 -1.24
N ILE A 295 -17.87 17.27 -1.05
CA ILE A 295 -19.03 16.38 -1.26
C ILE A 295 -19.73 16.21 0.09
N THR A 296 -20.96 16.68 0.21
CA THR A 296 -21.67 16.82 1.51
C THR A 296 -23.19 16.63 1.32
N PRO A 297 -23.94 16.13 2.32
CA PRO A 297 -25.40 15.96 2.19
C PRO A 297 -26.17 17.29 2.17
N THR A 298 -25.58 18.36 2.69
CA THR A 298 -26.20 19.68 2.80
C THR A 298 -25.32 20.77 2.19
N LEU A 299 -25.96 21.80 1.62
CA LEU A 299 -25.26 22.94 1.02
C LEU A 299 -24.49 23.75 2.08
N GLU A 300 -23.18 23.88 1.90
CA GLU A 300 -22.28 24.66 2.73
C GLU A 300 -21.89 25.96 2.00
N ASN A 301 -22.66 27.04 2.20
CA ASN A 301 -22.47 28.30 1.45
C ASN A 301 -21.14 29.01 1.74
N ASP A 302 -20.54 28.75 2.90
CA ASP A 302 -19.31 29.43 3.35
C ASP A 302 -18.04 28.64 3.01
N PHE A 303 -18.17 27.46 2.37
CA PHE A 303 -17.00 26.73 1.86
C PHE A 303 -16.47 27.44 0.60
N MET A 304 -15.18 27.77 0.60
CA MET A 304 -14.57 28.56 -0.47
C MET A 304 -14.46 27.81 -1.81
N GLY A 305 -14.39 26.49 -1.78
CA GLY A 305 -14.34 25.64 -2.97
C GLY A 305 -15.73 25.31 -3.52
N THR A 306 -15.79 24.30 -4.40
CA THR A 306 -17.05 23.85 -5.00
C THR A 306 -17.77 22.87 -4.08
N CYS A 307 -18.93 23.27 -3.54
CA CYS A 307 -19.79 22.38 -2.75
C CYS A 307 -20.70 21.54 -3.67
N LEU A 308 -20.54 20.22 -3.63
CA LEU A 308 -21.33 19.23 -4.37
C LEU A 308 -22.31 18.54 -3.40
N VAL A 309 -23.61 18.83 -3.53
CA VAL A 309 -24.63 18.34 -2.60
C VAL A 309 -25.07 16.93 -2.98
N TYR A 310 -24.56 15.92 -2.27
CA TYR A 310 -24.90 14.52 -2.48
C TYR A 310 -26.37 14.23 -2.11
N GLY A 311 -27.09 13.52 -2.97
CA GLY A 311 -28.52 13.26 -2.83
C GLY A 311 -29.43 14.36 -3.41
N SER A 312 -28.86 15.42 -4.00
CA SER A 312 -29.61 16.44 -4.76
C SER A 312 -30.10 15.92 -6.12
N ASP A 313 -30.93 16.71 -6.81
CA ASP A 313 -31.37 16.37 -8.18
C ASP A 313 -30.21 16.26 -9.18
N GLU A 314 -29.12 17.01 -8.96
CA GLU A 314 -27.93 16.99 -9.83
C GLU A 314 -26.95 15.88 -9.46
N PHE A 315 -26.69 15.67 -8.15
CA PHE A 315 -25.73 14.68 -7.65
C PHE A 315 -26.43 13.62 -6.79
N LYS A 316 -27.40 12.92 -7.39
CA LYS A 316 -28.27 11.99 -6.69
C LYS A 316 -27.51 10.81 -6.09
N THR A 317 -26.52 10.29 -6.80
CA THR A 317 -25.70 9.14 -6.39
C THR A 317 -24.24 9.34 -6.76
N TRP A 318 -23.39 8.39 -6.35
CA TRP A 318 -21.97 8.39 -6.72
C TRP A 318 -21.73 8.27 -8.23
N GLU A 319 -22.67 7.74 -9.02
CA GLU A 319 -22.50 7.63 -10.48
C GLU A 319 -22.55 9.01 -11.17
N GLU A 320 -23.39 9.94 -10.69
CA GLU A 320 -23.39 11.32 -11.17
C GLU A 320 -22.08 12.04 -10.81
N LEU A 321 -21.55 11.83 -9.60
CA LEU A 321 -20.26 12.37 -9.18
C LEU A 321 -19.10 11.79 -10.00
N ILE A 322 -19.09 10.48 -10.25
CA ILE A 322 -18.15 9.81 -11.16
C ILE A 322 -18.18 10.47 -12.54
N THR A 323 -19.39 10.69 -13.07
CA THR A 323 -19.56 11.33 -14.39
C THR A 323 -19.04 12.77 -14.39
N TYR A 324 -19.31 13.52 -13.32
CA TYR A 324 -18.84 14.89 -13.15
C TYR A 324 -17.30 14.98 -13.15
N PHE A 325 -16.62 14.21 -12.29
CA PHE A 325 -15.17 14.26 -12.19
C PHE A 325 -14.45 13.68 -13.42
N ASN A 326 -15.03 12.69 -14.10
CA ASN A 326 -14.48 12.21 -15.37
C ASN A 326 -14.52 13.28 -16.47
N ARG A 327 -15.52 14.17 -16.47
CA ARG A 327 -15.59 15.29 -17.41
C ARG A 327 -14.56 16.38 -17.11
N LEU A 328 -14.16 16.52 -15.84
CA LEU A 328 -13.12 17.45 -15.41
C LEU A 328 -11.72 16.92 -15.75
N GLY A 329 -11.45 15.64 -15.50
CA GLY A 329 -10.15 15.00 -15.75
C GLY A 329 -9.90 14.59 -17.21
N GLY A 330 -10.88 14.77 -18.10
CA GLY A 330 -10.76 14.51 -19.54
C GLY A 330 -10.32 15.73 -20.37
N GLN A 331 -9.77 16.76 -19.74
CA GLN A 331 -9.24 17.97 -20.39
C GLN A 331 -7.72 17.97 -20.49
#